data_AF-A0A256ZBQ6-F1
#
_entry.id   AF-A0A256ZBQ6-F1
#
_cell.length_a   1.000
_cell.length_b   1.000
_cell.length_c   1.000
_cell.angle_alpha   90.00
_cell.angle_beta   90.00
_cell.angle_gamma   90.00
#
_symmetry.space_group_name_H-M   'P 1'
#
loop_
_entity.id
_entity.type
_entity.pdbx_description
1 polymer ?
#
loop_
_entity_poly.entity_id
_entity_poly.type
_entity_poly.pdbx_seq_one_letter_code
_entity_poly.pdbx_strand_id
1 'polypeptide(L)'
;MDVFIQYSDRIVKPGLGRIKIFLRKLGDPQKKFATILVGGTNGKGSTVSYLYHMLNALGVRVGGYLSPHLNSLRERVMIPQSCAQEWELESFIEELQSKALRWGIDLSPFELLTAAVFVIFNNCSIDLAVMEVGMGGRWDATNVSDPVASIIVSLGMDHTQYLGHSLSAIALEKLPIARRGRPLVLGNIPLEGLKAIREGNRAIGAVFHEWQKDFFAMGCAGEGFCYVGDEVFSPLRLKLEGQHQWINASIALRTMEVLGFPLTAGVLKALQGTWLPGRMQIEVVKGVPVVFDVAHNPLALKTLLESLRSRFPERPLWAFFHLLKDLWVSGGLYKGQRRLGGASPRGQGRRGGDGFHWFFWSGEGGDALGGWSRVILGGEEFLLKGDQGVFFIHSMGNRDYRIGKARKKLSILLGLSRIVKVRQVHSSIILDAEGVRGSEEGDGLFLSQQAVKVGIAVLTADCLPLLFVAPRHLLLLHVGWRGLRSGIIQKGLSKLRSLYSDIRDIRIWFGPSIKQCCYQVGIEMVRELEGGLPQHVVEAGVAERDGKVFFSLDVAVARLLELEGVERVPEKCGLCTCCSGLFPSYRREGNGASRMISLAWRAYDHP
;
A
#
# COMPACT_ATOMS: atom_id res chain seq x y z
N MET A 1 -11.32 1.72 -19.47
CA MET A 1 -11.10 1.19 -18.09
C MET A 1 -12.18 0.17 -17.70
N ASP A 2 -13.42 0.32 -18.16
CA ASP A 2 -14.54 -0.60 -17.83
C ASP A 2 -14.35 -2.06 -18.27
N VAL A 3 -13.56 -2.32 -19.32
CA VAL A 3 -13.32 -3.69 -19.84
C VAL A 3 -12.62 -4.61 -18.82
N PHE A 4 -11.76 -4.06 -17.96
CA PHE A 4 -10.99 -4.85 -16.97
C PHE A 4 -11.67 -4.93 -15.60
N ILE A 5 -12.58 -3.99 -15.29
CA ILE A 5 -13.32 -3.92 -14.02
C ILE A 5 -14.37 -5.04 -13.94
N GLN A 6 -14.97 -5.45 -15.07
CA GLN A 6 -15.97 -6.53 -15.10
C GLN A 6 -15.42 -7.95 -14.85
N TYR A 7 -14.09 -8.13 -14.73
CA TYR A 7 -13.45 -9.45 -14.67
C TYR A 7 -12.67 -9.74 -13.38
N SER A 8 -12.65 -8.82 -12.40
CA SER A 8 -11.88 -8.98 -11.14
C SER A 8 -12.32 -10.17 -10.29
N ASP A 9 -13.53 -10.69 -10.49
CA ASP A 9 -14.14 -11.73 -9.65
C ASP A 9 -14.07 -13.15 -10.24
N ARG A 10 -13.39 -13.37 -11.37
CA ARG A 10 -13.27 -14.71 -11.97
C ARG A 10 -12.05 -15.47 -11.45
N ILE A 11 -12.28 -16.69 -10.94
CA ILE A 11 -11.23 -17.66 -10.59
C ILE A 11 -10.29 -17.88 -11.78
N VAL A 12 -8.98 -17.65 -11.59
CA VAL A 12 -7.95 -17.92 -12.59
C VAL A 12 -7.91 -19.42 -12.86
N LYS A 13 -8.35 -19.83 -14.06
CA LYS A 13 -8.25 -21.23 -14.52
C LYS A 13 -6.89 -21.46 -15.17
N PRO A 14 -6.00 -22.29 -14.59
CA PRO A 14 -4.69 -22.57 -15.18
C PRO A 14 -4.81 -23.28 -16.53
N GLY A 15 -3.95 -22.92 -17.48
CA GLY A 15 -3.86 -23.60 -18.77
C GLY A 15 -3.52 -22.67 -19.94
N LEU A 16 -2.82 -23.19 -20.94
CA LEU A 16 -2.49 -22.44 -22.16
C LEU A 16 -3.47 -22.72 -23.32
N GLY A 17 -4.47 -23.58 -23.13
CA GLY A 17 -5.34 -24.05 -24.20
C GLY A 17 -6.10 -22.92 -24.91
N ARG A 18 -6.70 -22.02 -24.13
CA ARG A 18 -7.54 -20.92 -24.63
C ARG A 18 -6.74 -19.96 -25.51
N ILE A 19 -5.64 -19.42 -24.97
CA ILE A 19 -4.76 -18.53 -25.71
C ILE A 19 -4.11 -19.22 -26.92
N LYS A 20 -3.72 -20.49 -26.84
CA LYS A 20 -3.16 -21.23 -27.99
C LYS A 20 -4.17 -21.36 -29.13
N ILE A 21 -5.44 -21.68 -28.82
CA ILE A 21 -6.51 -21.75 -29.84
C ILE A 21 -6.74 -20.37 -30.47
N PHE A 22 -6.78 -19.33 -29.64
CA PHE A 22 -6.98 -17.95 -30.10
C PHE A 22 -5.85 -17.49 -31.03
N LEU A 23 -4.60 -17.66 -30.62
CA LEU A 23 -3.43 -17.27 -31.42
C LEU A 23 -3.34 -18.05 -32.73
N ARG A 24 -3.71 -19.35 -32.73
CA ARG A 24 -3.78 -20.14 -33.96
C ARG A 24 -4.78 -19.55 -34.96
N LYS A 25 -5.96 -19.11 -34.48
CA LYS A 25 -6.96 -18.43 -35.32
C LYS A 25 -6.49 -17.06 -35.83
N LEU A 26 -5.55 -16.42 -35.12
CA LEU A 26 -4.90 -15.17 -35.53
C LEU A 26 -3.68 -15.38 -36.45
N GLY A 27 -3.36 -16.62 -36.83
CA GLY A 27 -2.22 -16.91 -37.72
C GLY A 27 -0.88 -17.08 -37.01
N ASP A 28 -0.90 -17.41 -35.70
CA ASP A 28 0.29 -17.62 -34.87
C ASP A 28 1.30 -16.44 -34.89
N PRO A 29 0.86 -15.20 -34.55
CA PRO A 29 1.74 -14.01 -34.58
C PRO A 29 2.97 -14.15 -33.68
N GLN A 30 2.85 -14.87 -32.56
CA GLN A 30 3.93 -15.15 -31.61
C GLN A 30 5.09 -15.98 -32.19
N LYS A 31 4.93 -16.56 -33.38
CA LYS A 31 5.97 -17.35 -34.08
C LYS A 31 6.72 -16.54 -35.14
N LYS A 32 6.42 -15.25 -35.28
CA LYS A 32 6.95 -14.40 -36.37
C LYS A 32 8.20 -13.62 -35.98
N PHE A 33 8.59 -13.69 -34.72
CA PHE A 33 9.78 -13.07 -34.14
C PHE A 33 10.35 -13.95 -33.03
N ALA A 34 11.62 -13.75 -32.69
CA ALA A 34 12.25 -14.44 -31.57
C ALA A 34 11.75 -13.89 -30.23
N THR A 35 11.82 -14.66 -29.15
CA THR A 35 11.43 -14.18 -27.80
C THR A 35 12.49 -14.45 -26.73
N ILE A 36 12.58 -13.58 -25.74
CA ILE A 36 13.26 -13.81 -24.46
C ILE A 36 12.19 -13.75 -23.37
N LEU A 37 12.05 -14.82 -22.59
CA LEU A 37 11.12 -14.83 -21.46
C LEU A 37 11.84 -14.53 -20.15
N VAL A 38 11.33 -13.55 -19.41
CA VAL A 38 11.90 -13.09 -18.14
C VAL A 38 10.95 -13.41 -16.99
N GLY A 39 11.23 -14.51 -16.30
CA GLY A 39 10.56 -14.95 -15.09
C GLY A 39 11.28 -14.56 -13.80
N GLY A 40 10.62 -14.80 -12.68
CA GLY A 40 11.15 -14.50 -11.34
C GLY A 40 10.09 -13.93 -10.39
N THR A 41 10.48 -13.70 -9.15
CA THR A 41 9.63 -13.00 -8.16
C THR A 41 9.81 -11.49 -8.32
N ASN A 42 11.02 -10.98 -8.07
CA ASN A 42 11.36 -9.56 -8.20
C ASN A 42 12.41 -9.34 -9.32
N GLY A 43 12.48 -8.12 -9.85
CA GLY A 43 13.49 -7.68 -10.82
C GLY A 43 13.18 -7.94 -12.31
N LYS A 44 12.10 -8.67 -12.61
CA LYS A 44 11.65 -9.00 -13.98
C LYS A 44 11.57 -7.77 -14.89
N GLY A 45 10.71 -6.79 -14.56
CA GLY A 45 10.55 -5.59 -15.37
C GLY A 45 11.82 -4.75 -15.53
N SER A 46 12.70 -4.68 -14.52
CA SER A 46 14.00 -4.03 -14.63
C SER A 46 14.91 -4.75 -15.63
N THR A 47 15.00 -6.08 -15.58
CA THR A 47 15.78 -6.88 -16.53
C THR A 47 15.23 -6.78 -17.96
N VAL A 48 13.90 -6.81 -18.15
CA VAL A 48 13.26 -6.56 -19.45
C VAL A 48 13.65 -5.19 -19.98
N SER A 49 13.61 -4.16 -19.13
CA SER A 49 13.97 -2.79 -19.53
C SER A 49 15.43 -2.67 -19.94
N TYR A 50 16.36 -3.28 -19.20
CA TYR A 50 17.77 -3.28 -19.58
C TYR A 50 18.00 -3.94 -20.93
N LEU A 51 17.46 -5.15 -21.13
CA LEU A 51 17.59 -5.88 -22.39
C LEU A 51 16.99 -5.10 -23.56
N TYR A 52 15.78 -4.53 -23.39
CA TYR A 52 15.14 -3.71 -24.41
C TYR A 52 16.05 -2.56 -24.86
N HIS A 53 16.57 -1.75 -23.93
CA HIS A 53 17.40 -0.60 -24.28
C HIS A 53 18.75 -1.00 -24.88
N MET A 54 19.35 -2.08 -24.39
CA MET A 54 20.61 -2.64 -24.92
C MET A 54 20.45 -3.15 -26.35
N LEU A 55 19.41 -3.94 -26.62
CA LEU A 55 19.10 -4.47 -27.96
C LEU A 55 18.74 -3.35 -28.93
N ASN A 56 17.94 -2.38 -28.49
CA ASN A 56 17.60 -1.22 -29.30
C ASN A 56 18.84 -0.39 -29.66
N ALA A 57 19.82 -0.28 -28.76
CA ALA A 57 21.09 0.41 -29.04
C ALA A 57 21.96 -0.30 -30.10
N LEU A 58 21.72 -1.60 -30.34
CA LEU A 58 22.33 -2.35 -31.45
C LEU A 58 21.53 -2.24 -32.76
N GLY A 59 20.42 -1.50 -32.76
CA GLY A 59 19.54 -1.38 -33.92
C GLY A 59 18.63 -2.59 -34.15
N VAL A 60 18.56 -3.53 -33.19
CA VAL A 60 17.58 -4.63 -33.24
C VAL A 60 16.18 -4.03 -33.15
N ARG A 61 15.26 -4.44 -34.04
CA ARG A 61 13.84 -4.05 -33.89
C ARG A 61 13.28 -4.85 -32.73
N VAL A 62 13.32 -4.29 -31.54
CA VAL A 62 12.95 -4.98 -30.31
C VAL A 62 11.58 -4.54 -29.79
N GLY A 63 10.79 -5.50 -29.32
CA GLY A 63 9.57 -5.26 -28.55
C GLY A 63 9.78 -5.58 -27.08
N GLY A 64 9.23 -4.78 -26.17
CA GLY A 64 9.27 -5.04 -24.73
C GLY A 64 7.87 -5.21 -24.15
N TYR A 65 7.67 -6.25 -23.34
CA TYR A 65 6.40 -6.50 -22.66
C TYR A 65 6.58 -6.56 -21.14
N LEU A 66 5.91 -5.68 -20.40
CA LEU A 66 6.02 -5.49 -18.95
C LEU A 66 4.68 -5.73 -18.24
N SER A 67 4.72 -6.07 -16.95
CA SER A 67 3.53 -6.14 -16.10
C SER A 67 3.86 -5.96 -14.60
N PRO A 68 2.97 -5.33 -13.80
CA PRO A 68 1.79 -4.54 -14.19
C PRO A 68 2.17 -3.16 -14.77
N HIS A 69 1.19 -2.26 -14.92
CA HIS A 69 1.42 -0.83 -15.23
C HIS A 69 1.13 0.03 -14.00
N LEU A 70 1.62 1.27 -13.97
CA LEU A 70 1.32 2.24 -12.93
C LEU A 70 0.08 3.07 -13.26
N ASN A 71 0.04 3.70 -14.44
CA ASN A 71 -1.01 4.65 -14.80
C ASN A 71 -1.77 4.23 -16.06
N SER A 72 -1.07 3.66 -17.05
CA SER A 72 -1.64 3.33 -18.37
C SER A 72 -1.22 1.95 -18.85
N LEU A 73 -2.14 1.23 -19.50
CA LEU A 73 -1.84 -0.03 -20.20
C LEU A 73 -0.71 0.10 -21.22
N ARG A 74 -0.52 1.30 -21.80
CA ARG A 74 0.53 1.58 -22.77
C ARG A 74 1.93 1.40 -22.18
N GLU A 75 2.10 1.58 -20.88
CA GLU A 75 3.38 1.34 -20.18
C GLU A 75 3.84 -0.12 -20.27
N ARG A 76 2.90 -1.05 -20.52
CA ARG A 76 3.22 -2.47 -20.63
C ARG A 76 3.88 -2.83 -21.95
N VAL A 77 3.86 -1.94 -22.95
CA VAL A 77 4.28 -2.28 -24.32
C VAL A 77 5.28 -1.25 -24.80
N MET A 78 6.52 -1.69 -25.00
CA MET A 78 7.59 -0.91 -25.62
C MET A 78 7.78 -1.40 -27.05
N ILE A 79 7.80 -0.48 -28.02
CA ILE A 79 7.97 -0.79 -29.44
C ILE A 79 8.91 0.22 -30.10
N PRO A 80 9.47 -0.11 -31.29
CA PRO A 80 10.25 0.85 -32.06
C PRO A 80 9.46 2.13 -32.34
N GLN A 81 10.13 3.29 -32.28
CA GLN A 81 9.50 4.60 -32.47
C GLN A 81 8.79 4.74 -33.83
N SER A 82 9.30 4.06 -34.86
CA SER A 82 8.68 4.02 -36.20
C SER A 82 7.27 3.45 -36.20
N CYS A 83 6.90 2.69 -35.17
CA CYS A 83 5.58 2.07 -35.04
C CYS A 83 4.66 2.86 -34.09
N ALA A 84 5.15 3.92 -33.44
CA ALA A 84 4.41 4.63 -32.38
C ALA A 84 3.22 5.48 -32.88
N GLN A 85 3.16 5.80 -34.18
CA GLN A 85 2.12 6.67 -34.75
C GLN A 85 0.84 5.92 -35.17
N GLU A 86 0.83 4.57 -35.14
CA GLU A 86 -0.21 3.77 -35.84
C GLU A 86 -1.22 3.03 -34.94
N TRP A 87 -1.14 3.11 -33.59
CA TRP A 87 -1.98 2.27 -32.73
C TRP A 87 -2.59 2.98 -31.53
N GLU A 88 -3.87 2.69 -31.31
CA GLU A 88 -4.52 2.79 -30.01
C GLU A 88 -4.65 1.38 -29.44
N LEU A 89 -3.85 1.08 -28.40
CA LEU A 89 -3.80 -0.25 -27.77
C LEU A 89 -5.18 -0.66 -27.27
N GLU A 90 -5.93 0.31 -26.76
CA GLU A 90 -7.30 0.14 -26.30
C GLU A 90 -8.24 -0.36 -27.41
N SER A 91 -8.26 0.34 -28.55
CA SER A 91 -9.07 -0.03 -29.73
C SER A 91 -8.69 -1.42 -30.26
N PHE A 92 -7.41 -1.76 -30.20
CA PHE A 92 -6.93 -3.07 -30.65
C PHE A 92 -7.33 -4.21 -29.70
N ILE A 93 -7.31 -3.97 -28.38
CA ILE A 93 -7.80 -4.92 -27.38
C ILE A 93 -9.29 -5.18 -27.59
N GLU A 94 -10.09 -4.14 -27.85
CA GLU A 94 -11.53 -4.26 -28.11
C GLU A 94 -11.83 -5.08 -29.37
N GLU A 95 -11.05 -4.90 -30.44
CA GLU A 95 -11.16 -5.69 -31.67
C GLU A 95 -10.89 -7.19 -31.39
N LEU A 96 -9.80 -7.49 -30.68
CA LEU A 96 -9.45 -8.86 -30.33
C LEU A 96 -10.43 -9.49 -29.35
N GLN A 97 -10.98 -8.72 -28.41
CA GLN A 97 -12.03 -9.18 -27.52
C GLN A 97 -13.28 -9.58 -28.31
N SER A 98 -13.67 -8.74 -29.27
CA SER A 98 -14.80 -9.02 -30.16
C SER A 98 -14.57 -10.28 -31.00
N LYS A 99 -13.34 -10.51 -31.49
CA LYS A 99 -12.96 -11.78 -32.15
C LYS A 99 -13.06 -12.98 -31.20
N ALA A 100 -12.56 -12.85 -29.97
CA ALA A 100 -12.60 -13.92 -28.97
C ALA A 100 -14.04 -14.34 -28.65
N LEU A 101 -14.94 -13.37 -28.46
CA LEU A 101 -16.37 -13.60 -28.25
C LEU A 101 -17.02 -14.30 -29.44
N ARG A 102 -16.80 -13.81 -30.67
CA ARG A 102 -17.34 -14.44 -31.90
C ARG A 102 -16.85 -15.88 -32.09
N TRP A 103 -15.65 -16.20 -31.62
CA TRP A 103 -15.09 -17.54 -31.72
C TRP A 103 -15.40 -18.43 -30.51
N GLY A 104 -16.15 -17.93 -29.53
CA GLY A 104 -16.50 -18.69 -28.33
C GLY A 104 -15.31 -19.00 -27.41
N ILE A 105 -14.30 -18.12 -27.37
CA ILE A 105 -13.08 -18.31 -26.58
C ILE A 105 -13.08 -17.30 -25.41
N ASP A 106 -13.25 -17.81 -24.20
CA ASP A 106 -13.26 -17.00 -22.97
C ASP A 106 -11.83 -16.73 -22.46
N LEU A 107 -11.17 -15.71 -23.01
CA LEU A 107 -9.84 -15.29 -22.58
C LEU A 107 -9.90 -14.50 -21.28
N SER A 108 -8.96 -14.76 -20.37
CA SER A 108 -8.69 -13.86 -19.26
C SER A 108 -8.14 -12.51 -19.76
N PRO A 109 -8.24 -11.44 -18.96
CA PRO A 109 -7.71 -10.14 -19.36
C PRO A 109 -6.20 -10.16 -19.66
N PHE A 110 -5.42 -10.98 -18.94
CA PHE A 110 -3.99 -11.15 -19.21
C PHE A 110 -3.71 -11.92 -20.51
N GLU A 111 -4.48 -12.98 -20.81
CA GLU A 111 -4.38 -13.70 -22.08
C GLU A 111 -4.75 -12.80 -23.27
N LEU A 112 -5.81 -12.00 -23.15
CA LEU A 112 -6.23 -11.06 -24.18
C LEU A 112 -5.16 -9.99 -24.45
N LEU A 113 -4.62 -9.37 -23.39
CA LEU A 113 -3.55 -8.39 -23.52
C LEU A 113 -2.29 -9.01 -24.14
N THR A 114 -1.93 -10.22 -23.74
CA THR A 114 -0.75 -10.92 -24.27
C THR A 114 -0.95 -11.25 -25.76
N ALA A 115 -2.15 -11.65 -26.16
CA ALA A 115 -2.48 -11.85 -27.57
C ALA A 115 -2.41 -10.54 -28.37
N ALA A 116 -2.90 -9.43 -27.80
CA ALA A 116 -2.78 -8.11 -28.40
C ALA A 116 -1.32 -7.73 -28.65
N VAL A 117 -0.47 -7.91 -27.64
CA VAL A 117 0.97 -7.63 -27.73
C VAL A 117 1.65 -8.47 -28.82
N PHE A 118 1.33 -9.78 -28.92
CA PHE A 118 1.90 -10.60 -30.00
C PHE A 118 1.54 -10.10 -31.39
N VAL A 119 0.29 -9.69 -31.61
CA VAL A 119 -0.13 -9.15 -32.92
C VAL A 119 0.51 -7.79 -33.18
N ILE A 120 0.57 -6.90 -32.18
CA ILE A 120 1.23 -5.59 -32.30
C ILE A 120 2.69 -5.78 -32.72
N PHE A 121 3.42 -6.66 -32.02
CA PHE A 121 4.81 -6.96 -32.33
C PHE A 121 4.99 -7.52 -33.74
N ASN A 122 4.10 -8.42 -34.18
CA ASN A 122 4.10 -8.93 -35.54
C ASN A 122 3.87 -7.81 -36.57
N ASN A 123 2.87 -6.94 -36.35
CA ASN A 123 2.57 -5.83 -37.25
C ASN A 123 3.72 -4.81 -37.30
N CYS A 124 4.37 -4.57 -36.16
CA CYS A 124 5.56 -3.75 -36.06
C CYS A 124 6.81 -4.42 -36.68
N SER A 125 6.70 -5.64 -37.21
CA SER A 125 7.79 -6.40 -37.82
C SER A 125 9.07 -6.38 -36.97
N ILE A 126 8.91 -6.66 -35.66
CA ILE A 126 10.06 -6.74 -34.75
C ILE A 126 10.86 -8.03 -35.01
N ASP A 127 12.14 -8.02 -34.67
CA ASP A 127 13.02 -9.18 -34.77
C ASP A 127 12.97 -10.03 -33.48
N LEU A 128 12.87 -9.37 -32.33
CA LEU A 128 13.01 -9.97 -31.01
C LEU A 128 12.09 -9.29 -29.98
N ALA A 129 11.33 -10.08 -29.23
CA ALA A 129 10.56 -9.59 -28.07
C ALA A 129 11.22 -9.99 -26.76
N VAL A 130 11.31 -9.05 -25.80
CA VAL A 130 11.71 -9.33 -24.42
C VAL A 130 10.47 -9.20 -23.54
N MET A 131 10.04 -10.32 -22.94
CA MET A 131 8.71 -10.41 -22.33
C MET A 131 8.80 -10.82 -20.86
N GLU A 132 8.23 -9.99 -19.99
CA GLU A 132 7.98 -10.30 -18.59
C GLU A 132 6.90 -11.38 -18.47
N VAL A 133 7.23 -12.46 -17.76
CA VAL A 133 6.26 -13.47 -17.36
C VAL A 133 5.38 -12.88 -16.25
N GLY A 134 4.06 -12.93 -16.41
CA GLY A 134 3.11 -12.35 -15.46
C GLY A 134 3.14 -13.06 -14.12
N MET A 135 2.77 -14.34 -14.08
CA MET A 135 2.74 -15.13 -12.85
C MET A 135 3.19 -16.58 -13.08
N GLY A 136 4.02 -17.10 -12.17
CA GLY A 136 4.59 -18.44 -12.31
C GLY A 136 5.48 -18.52 -13.55
N GLY A 137 5.09 -19.36 -14.51
CA GLY A 137 5.74 -19.50 -15.81
C GLY A 137 5.11 -20.62 -16.64
N ARG A 138 4.88 -21.78 -16.03
CA ARG A 138 4.28 -22.97 -16.68
C ARG A 138 3.03 -22.67 -17.49
N TRP A 139 2.08 -21.99 -16.87
CA TRP A 139 0.76 -21.69 -17.43
C TRP A 139 0.60 -20.20 -17.79
N ASP A 140 1.69 -19.44 -17.80
CA ASP A 140 1.65 -18.03 -18.14
C ASP A 140 1.41 -17.84 -19.64
N ALA A 141 0.55 -16.89 -20.00
CA ALA A 141 0.18 -16.61 -21.39
C ALA A 141 1.39 -16.36 -22.29
N THR A 142 2.48 -15.78 -21.77
CA THR A 142 3.71 -15.53 -22.54
C THR A 142 4.46 -16.80 -22.93
N ASN A 143 4.25 -17.90 -22.18
CA ASN A 143 4.90 -19.20 -22.40
C ASN A 143 4.31 -19.98 -23.59
N VAL A 144 3.35 -19.41 -24.33
CA VAL A 144 2.97 -19.90 -25.67
C VAL A 144 4.01 -19.60 -26.75
N SER A 145 4.96 -18.71 -26.45
CA SER A 145 6.11 -18.42 -27.32
C SER A 145 7.19 -19.49 -27.21
N ASP A 146 8.18 -19.43 -28.11
CA ASP A 146 9.32 -20.34 -28.13
C ASP A 146 10.65 -19.57 -27.93
N PRO A 147 11.04 -19.25 -26.69
CA PRO A 147 12.10 -18.30 -26.42
C PRO A 147 13.49 -18.79 -26.78
N VAL A 148 14.29 -17.91 -27.40
CA VAL A 148 15.70 -18.14 -27.70
C VAL A 148 16.56 -18.15 -26.43
N ALA A 149 16.13 -17.45 -25.38
CA ALA A 149 16.71 -17.53 -24.04
C ALA A 149 15.63 -17.34 -22.97
N SER A 150 15.85 -17.96 -21.81
CA SER A 150 14.97 -17.83 -20.64
C SER A 150 15.73 -17.31 -19.44
N ILE A 151 15.07 -16.51 -18.61
CA ILE A 151 15.67 -15.90 -17.43
C ILE A 151 14.81 -16.18 -16.20
N ILE A 152 15.44 -16.57 -15.10
CA ILE A 152 14.79 -16.56 -13.77
C ILE A 152 15.60 -15.60 -12.88
N VAL A 153 15.06 -14.39 -12.68
CA VAL A 153 15.79 -13.28 -12.04
C VAL A 153 16.02 -13.52 -10.54
N SER A 154 14.97 -13.93 -9.84
CA SER A 154 15.02 -14.19 -8.39
C SER A 154 13.88 -15.12 -7.98
N LEU A 155 14.00 -15.75 -6.81
CA LEU A 155 12.90 -16.45 -6.14
C LEU A 155 12.65 -15.88 -4.75
N GLY A 156 11.38 -15.72 -4.42
CA GLY A 156 10.88 -15.36 -3.10
C GLY A 156 9.44 -15.82 -2.94
N MET A 157 8.97 -15.87 -1.71
CA MET A 157 7.59 -16.21 -1.39
C MET A 157 6.66 -15.13 -1.92
N ASP A 158 5.88 -15.47 -2.93
CA ASP A 158 4.91 -14.59 -3.58
C ASP A 158 3.83 -15.44 -4.25
N HIS A 159 2.59 -14.96 -4.27
CA HIS A 159 1.43 -15.69 -4.81
C HIS A 159 1.34 -17.16 -4.34
N THR A 160 1.58 -17.42 -3.06
CA THR A 160 1.70 -18.78 -2.50
C THR A 160 0.43 -19.62 -2.65
N GLN A 161 -0.72 -18.96 -2.78
CA GLN A 161 -2.01 -19.59 -3.09
C GLN A 161 -2.01 -20.30 -4.46
N TYR A 162 -1.20 -19.83 -5.41
CA TYR A 162 -1.14 -20.35 -6.79
C TYR A 162 0.16 -21.10 -7.10
N LEU A 163 1.29 -20.65 -6.54
CA LEU A 163 2.63 -21.15 -6.90
C LEU A 163 3.18 -22.19 -5.90
N GLY A 164 2.46 -22.41 -4.79
CA GLY A 164 2.85 -23.32 -3.72
C GLY A 164 3.53 -22.62 -2.53
N HIS A 165 3.78 -23.41 -1.49
CA HIS A 165 4.21 -22.91 -0.18
C HIS A 165 5.71 -23.10 0.11
N SER A 166 6.53 -23.42 -0.90
CA SER A 166 7.99 -23.58 -0.78
C SER A 166 8.73 -22.94 -1.95
N LEU A 167 10.00 -22.57 -1.74
CA LEU A 167 10.83 -22.03 -2.82
C LEU A 167 11.08 -23.07 -3.92
N SER A 168 11.13 -24.36 -3.54
CA SER A 168 11.20 -25.48 -4.48
C SER A 168 9.96 -25.56 -5.39
N ALA A 169 8.74 -25.42 -4.83
CA ALA A 169 7.51 -25.44 -5.62
C ALA A 169 7.45 -24.25 -6.58
N ILE A 170 7.76 -23.05 -6.08
CA ILE A 170 7.80 -21.83 -6.88
C ILE A 170 8.84 -21.94 -8.01
N ALA A 171 10.01 -22.51 -7.72
CA ALA A 171 11.05 -22.80 -8.71
C ALA A 171 10.52 -23.69 -9.85
N LEU A 172 9.85 -24.80 -9.51
CA LEU A 172 9.33 -25.77 -10.49
C LEU A 172 8.14 -25.24 -11.31
N GLU A 173 7.42 -24.24 -10.81
CA GLU A 173 6.40 -23.52 -11.57
C GLU A 173 7.00 -22.50 -12.55
N LYS A 174 8.16 -21.92 -12.23
CA LYS A 174 8.84 -20.95 -13.11
C LYS A 174 9.70 -21.62 -14.18
N LEU A 175 10.34 -22.74 -13.85
CA LEU A 175 11.27 -23.45 -14.72
C LEU A 175 10.76 -23.78 -16.14
N PRO A 176 9.47 -24.10 -16.39
CA PRO A 176 9.00 -24.48 -17.72
C PRO A 176 9.01 -23.38 -18.79
N ILE A 177 9.44 -22.16 -18.47
CA ILE A 177 9.77 -21.16 -19.49
C ILE A 177 11.04 -21.54 -20.26
N ALA A 178 11.92 -22.34 -19.67
CA ALA A 178 13.15 -22.83 -20.28
C ALA A 178 12.90 -23.74 -21.50
N ARG A 179 13.89 -23.84 -22.38
CA ARG A 179 13.85 -24.66 -23.60
C ARG A 179 15.12 -25.50 -23.73
N ARG A 180 14.95 -26.71 -24.25
CA ARG A 180 16.05 -27.66 -24.47
C ARG A 180 17.12 -27.06 -25.38
N GLY A 181 18.38 -27.18 -24.96
CA GLY A 181 19.54 -26.68 -25.71
C GLY A 181 19.65 -25.17 -25.79
N ARG A 182 18.77 -24.41 -25.13
CA ARG A 182 18.78 -22.94 -25.13
C ARG A 182 19.25 -22.38 -23.78
N PRO A 183 19.83 -21.16 -23.75
CA PRO A 183 20.27 -20.54 -22.51
C PRO A 183 19.15 -20.36 -21.47
N LEU A 184 19.48 -20.70 -20.23
CA LEU A 184 18.71 -20.42 -19.02
C LEU A 184 19.61 -19.64 -18.06
N VAL A 185 19.39 -18.31 -17.99
CA VAL A 185 20.15 -17.40 -17.13
C VAL A 185 19.45 -17.29 -15.77
N LEU A 186 20.19 -17.61 -14.70
CA LEU A 186 19.70 -17.60 -13.32
C LEU A 186 20.35 -16.47 -12.55
N GLY A 187 19.53 -15.61 -11.94
CA GLY A 187 19.98 -14.55 -11.05
C GLY A 187 20.24 -15.03 -9.64
N ASN A 188 19.97 -14.19 -8.64
CA ASN A 188 20.16 -14.53 -7.24
C ASN A 188 19.04 -15.48 -6.75
N ILE A 189 19.28 -16.78 -6.85
CA ILE A 189 18.35 -17.85 -6.49
C ILE A 189 18.76 -18.50 -5.17
N PRO A 190 17.89 -18.56 -4.14
CA PRO A 190 18.18 -19.29 -2.91
C PRO A 190 18.49 -20.76 -3.17
N LEU A 191 19.39 -21.33 -2.35
CA LEU A 191 19.90 -22.70 -2.54
C LEU A 191 18.81 -23.75 -2.71
N GLU A 192 17.71 -23.63 -1.96
CA GLU A 192 16.56 -24.54 -2.04
C GLU A 192 15.95 -24.56 -3.47
N GLY A 193 15.59 -23.39 -3.99
CA GLY A 193 15.02 -23.27 -5.33
C GLY A 193 16.03 -23.58 -6.43
N LEU A 194 17.31 -23.26 -6.23
CA LEU A 194 18.38 -23.59 -7.17
C LEU A 194 18.56 -25.11 -7.32
N LYS A 195 18.48 -25.87 -6.22
CA LYS A 195 18.50 -27.34 -6.25
C LYS A 195 17.31 -27.88 -7.05
N ALA A 196 16.10 -27.37 -6.81
CA ALA A 196 14.91 -27.77 -7.54
C ALA A 196 15.01 -27.45 -9.05
N ILE A 197 15.53 -26.27 -9.41
CA ILE A 197 15.78 -25.87 -10.80
C ILE A 197 16.78 -26.81 -11.47
N ARG A 198 17.91 -27.12 -10.82
CA ARG A 198 18.93 -28.03 -11.37
C ARG A 198 18.39 -29.44 -11.59
N GLU A 199 17.62 -29.96 -10.64
CA GLU A 199 16.98 -31.27 -10.78
C GLU A 199 15.97 -31.28 -11.94
N GLY A 200 15.03 -30.32 -11.94
CA GLY A 200 14.01 -30.23 -13.00
C GLY A 200 14.62 -30.00 -14.38
N ASN A 201 15.74 -29.29 -14.48
CA ASN A 201 16.41 -29.03 -15.74
C ASN A 201 17.04 -30.29 -16.34
N ARG A 202 17.26 -31.38 -15.59
CA ARG A 202 17.71 -32.66 -16.17
C ARG A 202 16.72 -33.19 -17.21
N ALA A 203 15.42 -32.95 -17.01
CA ALA A 203 14.38 -33.34 -17.96
C ALA A 203 14.24 -32.35 -19.14
N ILE A 204 14.47 -31.06 -18.91
CA ILE A 204 14.34 -30.01 -19.93
C ILE A 204 15.56 -29.95 -20.84
N GLY A 205 16.77 -30.02 -20.25
CA GLY A 205 18.04 -29.94 -20.95
C GLY A 205 18.40 -28.52 -21.41
N ALA A 206 18.05 -27.47 -20.66
CA ALA A 206 18.50 -26.10 -20.94
C ALA A 206 19.97 -25.88 -20.50
N VAL A 207 20.65 -24.91 -21.11
CA VAL A 207 22.06 -24.57 -20.81
C VAL A 207 22.11 -23.54 -19.69
N PHE A 208 22.72 -23.87 -18.54
CA PHE A 208 22.75 -22.98 -17.38
C PHE A 208 23.81 -21.89 -17.48
N HIS A 209 23.42 -20.68 -17.05
CA HIS A 209 24.32 -19.59 -16.68
C HIS A 209 23.88 -19.03 -15.34
N GLU A 210 24.68 -19.21 -14.31
CA GLU A 210 24.31 -19.00 -12.91
C GLU A 210 25.09 -17.85 -12.27
N TRP A 211 24.34 -16.97 -11.61
CA TRP A 211 24.89 -15.90 -10.78
C TRP A 211 25.87 -16.42 -9.72
N GLN A 212 26.99 -15.73 -9.52
CA GLN A 212 28.11 -16.12 -8.64
C GLN A 212 28.84 -17.41 -9.02
N LYS A 213 28.55 -17.97 -10.20
CA LYS A 213 29.29 -19.09 -10.77
C LYS A 213 29.85 -18.74 -12.14
N ASP A 214 28.98 -18.39 -13.07
CA ASP A 214 29.33 -18.09 -14.46
C ASP A 214 29.46 -16.57 -14.70
N PHE A 215 28.79 -15.75 -13.88
CA PHE A 215 28.89 -14.29 -13.91
C PHE A 215 28.55 -13.68 -12.55
N PHE A 216 29.08 -12.50 -12.25
CA PHE A 216 28.78 -11.79 -11.00
C PHE A 216 28.97 -10.27 -11.11
N ALA A 217 28.60 -9.54 -10.04
CA ALA A 217 28.95 -8.14 -9.87
C ALA A 217 29.52 -7.86 -8.48
N MET A 218 30.35 -6.82 -8.40
CA MET A 218 30.90 -6.31 -7.15
C MET A 218 30.82 -4.78 -7.13
N GLY A 219 30.55 -4.18 -5.97
CA GLY A 219 30.62 -2.73 -5.83
C GLY A 219 32.04 -2.19 -6.00
N CYS A 220 32.18 -1.00 -6.58
CA CYS A 220 33.47 -0.32 -6.73
C CYS A 220 33.58 0.87 -5.76
N ALA A 221 34.80 1.20 -5.33
CA ALA A 221 35.06 2.43 -4.58
C ALA A 221 34.89 3.64 -5.52
N GLY A 222 33.80 4.40 -5.37
CA GLY A 222 33.51 5.59 -6.19
C GLY A 222 32.20 5.58 -6.98
N GLU A 223 31.13 5.00 -6.41
CA GLU A 223 29.76 4.93 -6.98
C GLU A 223 29.67 4.14 -8.30
N GLY A 224 29.22 2.88 -8.22
CA GLY A 224 29.05 1.98 -9.37
C GLY A 224 29.38 0.52 -9.02
N PHE A 225 29.35 -0.34 -10.03
CA PHE A 225 29.69 -1.75 -9.91
C PHE A 225 30.57 -2.25 -11.06
N CYS A 226 31.33 -3.31 -10.80
CA CYS A 226 32.06 -4.08 -11.78
C CYS A 226 31.23 -5.30 -12.18
N TYR A 227 30.98 -5.49 -13.47
CA TYR A 227 30.45 -6.73 -14.03
C TYR A 227 31.59 -7.64 -14.47
N VAL A 228 31.46 -8.93 -14.15
CA VAL A 228 32.37 -9.99 -14.60
C VAL A 228 31.55 -11.11 -15.23
N GLY A 229 31.68 -11.28 -16.54
CA GLY A 229 31.11 -12.37 -17.34
C GLY A 229 32.17 -12.95 -18.27
N ASP A 230 31.85 -13.10 -19.56
CA ASP A 230 32.87 -13.41 -20.58
C ASP A 230 33.79 -12.18 -20.79
N GLU A 231 33.20 -10.98 -20.69
CA GLU A 231 33.91 -9.71 -20.64
C GLU A 231 33.81 -9.06 -19.25
N VAL A 232 34.72 -8.11 -18.98
CA VAL A 232 34.77 -7.37 -17.70
C VAL A 232 34.53 -5.89 -17.96
N PHE A 233 33.56 -5.31 -17.24
CA PHE A 233 33.20 -3.89 -17.36
C PHE A 233 33.19 -3.21 -16.00
N SER A 234 33.99 -2.15 -15.87
CA SER A 234 34.08 -1.38 -14.62
C SER A 234 34.60 0.04 -14.89
N PRO A 235 34.06 1.08 -14.20
CA PRO A 235 32.84 1.06 -13.40
C PRO A 235 31.59 1.23 -14.27
N LEU A 236 30.51 0.52 -13.93
CA LEU A 236 29.17 0.74 -14.48
C LEU A 236 28.31 1.52 -13.48
N ARG A 237 27.59 2.54 -13.97
CA ARG A 237 26.71 3.40 -13.16
C ARG A 237 25.30 3.40 -13.72
N LEU A 238 24.35 2.86 -12.96
CA LEU A 238 22.96 2.74 -13.39
C LEU A 238 22.17 3.96 -12.95
N LYS A 239 21.23 4.40 -13.80
CA LYS A 239 20.22 5.39 -13.42
C LYS A 239 19.16 4.82 -12.47
N LEU A 240 18.88 3.51 -12.54
CA LEU A 240 18.04 2.83 -11.56
C LEU A 240 18.82 2.60 -10.27
N GLU A 241 18.22 3.01 -9.15
CA GLU A 241 18.85 3.03 -7.83
C GLU A 241 18.79 1.67 -7.12
N GLY A 242 19.78 1.43 -6.24
CA GLY A 242 19.85 0.26 -5.36
C GLY A 242 20.72 -0.90 -5.88
N GLN A 243 21.41 -1.58 -4.96
CA GLN A 243 22.38 -2.65 -5.29
C GLN A 243 21.76 -3.85 -6.01
N HIS A 244 20.47 -4.12 -5.77
CA HIS A 244 19.74 -5.17 -6.45
C HIS A 244 19.65 -4.93 -7.97
N GLN A 245 19.74 -3.67 -8.42
CA GLN A 245 19.78 -3.35 -9.85
C GLN A 245 21.08 -3.76 -10.51
N TRP A 246 22.19 -3.86 -9.76
CA TRP A 246 23.44 -4.40 -10.29
C TRP A 246 23.26 -5.86 -10.71
N ILE A 247 22.55 -6.65 -9.90
CA ILE A 247 22.23 -8.04 -10.22
C ILE A 247 21.33 -8.09 -11.46
N ASN A 248 20.26 -7.28 -11.51
CA ASN A 248 19.35 -7.23 -12.66
C ASN A 248 20.06 -6.84 -13.96
N ALA A 249 20.98 -5.87 -13.90
CA ALA A 249 21.80 -5.42 -15.02
C ALA A 249 22.81 -6.50 -15.45
N SER A 250 23.46 -7.19 -14.51
CA SER A 250 24.37 -8.29 -14.81
C SER A 250 23.65 -9.48 -15.47
N ILE A 251 22.40 -9.77 -15.09
CA ILE A 251 21.59 -10.78 -15.76
C ILE A 251 21.32 -10.40 -17.22
N ALA A 252 21.04 -9.11 -17.47
CA ALA A 252 20.85 -8.61 -18.84
C ALA A 252 22.15 -8.70 -19.65
N LEU A 253 23.28 -8.26 -19.08
CA LEU A 253 24.61 -8.39 -19.71
C LEU A 253 24.93 -9.85 -20.04
N ARG A 254 24.75 -10.76 -19.09
CA ARG A 254 24.98 -12.18 -19.33
C ARG A 254 24.09 -12.74 -20.43
N THR A 255 22.83 -12.32 -20.46
CA THR A 255 21.90 -12.75 -21.51
C THR A 255 22.34 -12.28 -22.89
N MET A 256 22.91 -11.07 -23.01
CA MET A 256 23.47 -10.56 -24.26
C MET A 256 24.68 -11.38 -24.71
N GLU A 257 25.62 -11.68 -23.79
CA GLU A 257 26.81 -12.51 -24.08
C GLU A 257 26.42 -13.90 -24.62
N VAL A 258 25.53 -14.60 -23.93
CA VAL A 258 25.16 -16.00 -24.28
C VAL A 258 24.33 -16.09 -25.56
N LEU A 259 23.72 -14.98 -25.99
CA LEU A 259 23.04 -14.86 -27.27
C LEU A 259 23.98 -14.34 -28.39
N GLY A 260 25.23 -14.02 -28.06
CA GLY A 260 26.23 -13.54 -29.02
C GLY A 260 26.07 -12.07 -29.43
N PHE A 261 25.34 -11.27 -28.66
CA PHE A 261 25.24 -9.82 -28.91
C PHE A 261 26.46 -9.08 -28.36
N PRO A 262 27.08 -8.16 -29.12
CA PRO A 262 28.26 -7.44 -28.68
C PRO A 262 27.94 -6.40 -27.60
N LEU A 263 28.74 -6.35 -26.54
CA LEU A 263 28.64 -5.38 -25.45
C LEU A 263 29.42 -4.09 -25.75
N THR A 264 29.07 -3.43 -26.85
CA THR A 264 29.74 -2.18 -27.28
C THR A 264 29.55 -1.03 -26.29
N ALA A 265 30.38 0.01 -26.40
CA ALA A 265 30.22 1.22 -25.58
C ALA A 265 28.82 1.85 -25.68
N GLY A 266 28.16 1.77 -26.85
CA GLY A 266 26.79 2.24 -27.05
C GLY A 266 25.77 1.42 -26.24
N VAL A 267 25.94 0.10 -26.21
CA VAL A 267 25.11 -0.83 -25.42
C VAL A 267 25.27 -0.58 -23.93
N LEU A 268 26.51 -0.44 -23.45
CA LEU A 268 26.78 -0.14 -22.04
C LEU A 268 26.23 1.23 -21.64
N LYS A 269 26.27 2.22 -22.53
CA LYS A 269 25.63 3.53 -22.30
C LYS A 269 24.10 3.39 -22.21
N ALA A 270 23.48 2.57 -23.04
CA ALA A 270 22.04 2.30 -23.00
C ALA A 270 21.61 1.56 -21.72
N LEU A 271 22.38 0.57 -21.29
CA LEU A 271 22.21 -0.09 -19.98
C LEU A 271 22.22 0.95 -18.85
N GLN A 272 23.26 1.78 -18.79
CA GLN A 272 23.43 2.78 -17.74
C GLN A 272 22.32 3.85 -17.74
N GLY A 273 21.81 4.21 -18.92
CA GLY A 273 20.72 5.18 -19.09
C GLY A 273 19.30 4.63 -18.93
N THR A 274 19.14 3.32 -18.71
CA THR A 274 17.82 2.67 -18.59
C THR A 274 17.04 3.25 -17.41
N TRP A 275 15.75 3.53 -17.63
CA TRP A 275 14.84 4.09 -16.64
C TRP A 275 13.51 3.33 -16.62
N LEU A 276 12.90 3.20 -15.45
CA LEU A 276 11.63 2.52 -15.22
C LEU A 276 10.93 3.20 -14.03
N PRO A 277 9.71 3.76 -14.21
CA PRO A 277 9.02 4.49 -13.14
C PRO A 277 8.69 3.59 -11.95
N GLY A 278 8.66 4.17 -10.75
CA GLY A 278 8.35 3.45 -9.51
C GLY A 278 9.38 2.40 -9.08
N ARG A 279 10.62 2.45 -9.57
CA ARG A 279 11.74 1.62 -9.11
C ARG A 279 12.76 2.48 -8.37
N MET A 280 12.55 2.64 -7.08
CA MET A 280 13.27 3.58 -6.21
C MET A 280 13.46 4.94 -6.90
N GLN A 281 12.40 5.44 -7.53
CA GLN A 281 12.42 6.68 -8.29
C GLN A 281 12.46 7.85 -7.30
N ILE A 282 13.51 8.66 -7.37
CA ILE A 282 13.72 9.80 -6.47
C ILE A 282 13.34 11.08 -7.19
N GLU A 283 12.33 11.78 -6.67
CA GLU A 283 11.94 13.12 -7.12
C GLU A 283 12.20 14.14 -6.01
N VAL A 284 12.47 15.40 -6.36
CA VAL A 284 12.63 16.47 -5.36
C VAL A 284 11.40 17.37 -5.37
N VAL A 285 10.60 17.30 -4.31
CA VAL A 285 9.37 18.09 -4.16
C VAL A 285 9.58 19.12 -3.05
N LYS A 286 9.59 20.42 -3.39
CA LYS A 286 9.80 21.53 -2.45
C LYS A 286 11.06 21.34 -1.57
N GLY A 287 12.15 20.83 -2.15
CA GLY A 287 13.41 20.57 -1.46
C GLY A 287 13.47 19.26 -0.64
N VAL A 288 12.40 18.47 -0.63
CA VAL A 288 12.34 17.17 0.05
C VAL A 288 12.44 16.05 -0.98
N PRO A 289 13.37 15.08 -0.84
CA PRO A 289 13.37 13.89 -1.68
C PRO A 289 12.15 13.02 -1.37
N VAL A 290 11.37 12.72 -2.41
CA VAL A 290 10.26 11.79 -2.39
C VAL A 290 10.67 10.56 -3.18
N VAL A 291 10.55 9.39 -2.57
CA VAL A 291 10.94 8.12 -3.20
C VAL A 291 9.68 7.33 -3.54
N PHE A 292 9.48 7.05 -4.83
CA PHE A 292 8.41 6.20 -5.34
C PHE A 292 8.96 4.79 -5.61
N ASP A 293 8.35 3.79 -4.98
CA ASP A 293 8.74 2.40 -5.18
C ASP A 293 7.52 1.45 -5.16
N VAL A 294 7.53 0.46 -6.05
CA VAL A 294 6.46 -0.55 -6.19
C VAL A 294 6.69 -1.82 -5.36
N ALA A 295 7.56 -1.79 -4.35
CA ALA A 295 7.78 -2.89 -3.43
C ALA A 295 6.46 -3.29 -2.74
N HIS A 296 6.00 -4.50 -3.05
CA HIS A 296 4.71 -5.01 -2.56
C HIS A 296 4.83 -6.36 -1.85
N ASN A 297 6.00 -7.00 -1.81
CA ASN A 297 6.23 -8.25 -1.08
C ASN A 297 7.37 -8.10 -0.05
N PRO A 298 7.49 -9.01 0.94
CA PRO A 298 8.49 -8.89 2.01
C PRO A 298 9.92 -8.77 1.50
N LEU A 299 10.26 -9.47 0.42
CA LEU A 299 11.59 -9.42 -0.19
C LEU A 299 11.85 -8.03 -0.80
N ALA A 300 10.90 -7.50 -1.58
CA ALA A 300 11.02 -6.18 -2.20
C ALA A 300 11.10 -5.06 -1.15
N LEU A 301 10.29 -5.13 -0.08
CA LEU A 301 10.32 -4.15 1.01
C LEU A 301 11.67 -4.18 1.75
N LYS A 302 12.23 -5.35 2.00
CA LYS A 302 13.57 -5.48 2.58
C LYS A 302 14.62 -4.81 1.69
N THR A 303 14.60 -5.12 0.40
CA THR A 303 15.52 -4.53 -0.59
C THR A 303 15.38 -3.01 -0.69
N LEU A 304 14.15 -2.48 -0.66
CA LEU A 304 13.89 -1.04 -0.65
C LEU A 304 14.47 -0.39 0.62
N LEU A 305 14.23 -0.96 1.80
CA LEU A 305 14.73 -0.41 3.07
C LEU A 305 16.26 -0.41 3.15
N GLU A 306 16.91 -1.47 2.67
CA GLU A 306 18.36 -1.54 2.56
C GLU A 306 18.91 -0.43 1.63
N SER A 307 18.25 -0.24 0.49
CA SER A 307 18.65 0.78 -0.49
C SER A 307 18.43 2.20 0.04
N LEU A 308 17.29 2.48 0.70
CA LEU A 308 17.00 3.76 1.34
C LEU A 308 18.00 4.09 2.45
N ARG A 309 18.36 3.12 3.29
CA ARG A 309 19.36 3.31 4.36
C ARG A 309 20.74 3.60 3.80
N SER A 310 21.13 2.91 2.72
CA SER A 310 22.40 3.17 2.05
C SER A 310 22.43 4.57 1.43
N ARG A 311 21.31 5.01 0.84
CA ARG A 311 21.23 6.29 0.12
C ARG A 311 21.04 7.50 1.04
N PHE A 312 20.39 7.32 2.18
CA PHE A 312 20.04 8.36 3.14
C PHE A 312 20.35 7.91 4.59
N PRO A 313 21.64 7.69 4.95
CA PRO A 313 22.03 7.02 6.20
C PRO A 313 21.64 7.74 7.50
N GLU A 314 21.21 9.01 7.45
CA GLU A 314 20.88 9.82 8.63
C GLU A 314 19.58 10.63 8.51
N ARG A 315 18.75 10.37 7.48
CA ARG A 315 17.48 11.11 7.31
C ARG A 315 16.31 10.35 7.95
N PRO A 316 15.43 11.02 8.70
CA PRO A 316 14.18 10.41 9.14
C PRO A 316 13.34 10.05 7.91
N LEU A 317 12.90 8.80 7.83
CA LEU A 317 12.09 8.28 6.73
C LEU A 317 10.61 8.32 7.11
N TRP A 318 9.84 9.00 6.26
CA TRP A 318 8.38 9.00 6.28
C TRP A 318 7.91 8.12 5.13
N ALA A 319 7.09 7.12 5.43
CA ALA A 319 6.68 6.15 4.43
C ALA A 319 5.16 6.03 4.38
N PHE A 320 4.62 6.11 3.15
CA PHE A 320 3.22 5.91 2.82
C PHE A 320 3.12 4.59 2.06
N PHE A 321 2.37 3.64 2.58
CA PHE A 321 2.17 2.33 1.94
C PHE A 321 0.71 2.11 1.58
N HIS A 322 0.51 1.46 0.44
CA HIS A 322 -0.74 0.83 0.05
C HIS A 322 -0.41 -0.63 -0.35
N LEU A 323 -1.00 -1.60 0.35
CA LEU A 323 -0.77 -3.03 0.11
C LEU A 323 -2.12 -3.72 -0.12
N LEU A 324 -2.21 -4.55 -1.16
CA LEU A 324 -3.39 -5.36 -1.47
C LEU A 324 -3.64 -6.45 -0.42
N LYS A 325 -4.90 -6.85 -0.25
CA LYS A 325 -5.41 -7.74 0.80
C LYS A 325 -4.71 -9.11 0.89
N ASP A 326 -4.23 -9.63 -0.23
CA ASP A 326 -3.57 -10.95 -0.32
C ASP A 326 -2.15 -11.01 0.30
N LEU A 327 -1.62 -9.87 0.74
CA LEU A 327 -0.29 -9.74 1.36
C LEU A 327 -0.32 -9.93 2.89
N TRP A 328 -1.49 -10.19 3.46
CA TRP A 328 -1.72 -10.40 4.90
C TRP A 328 -1.54 -11.85 5.39
N VAL A 329 -0.71 -12.66 4.72
CA VAL A 329 -0.39 -14.01 5.20
C VAL A 329 0.97 -14.01 5.92
N SER A 330 0.93 -13.79 7.24
CA SER A 330 1.97 -14.18 8.22
C SER A 330 3.38 -13.60 8.05
N GLY A 331 3.53 -12.34 7.66
CA GLY A 331 4.81 -11.63 7.74
C GLY A 331 4.96 -10.91 9.08
N GLY A 332 5.40 -11.62 10.12
CA GLY A 332 5.70 -11.01 11.42
C GLY A 332 6.59 -9.78 11.24
N LEU A 333 6.13 -8.64 11.78
CA LEU A 333 6.93 -7.43 11.96
C LEU A 333 8.34 -7.81 12.40
N TYR A 334 9.32 -7.43 11.60
CA TYR A 334 10.74 -7.61 11.92
C TYR A 334 11.01 -6.92 13.26
N LYS A 335 11.04 -7.68 14.36
CA LYS A 335 11.64 -7.25 15.62
C LYS A 335 13.15 -7.15 15.36
N GLY A 336 13.59 -6.03 14.81
CA GLY A 336 14.99 -5.61 14.79
C GLY A 336 15.47 -5.23 16.19
N GLN A 337 15.33 -6.13 17.16
CA GLN A 337 16.15 -6.15 18.36
C GLN A 337 17.16 -7.28 18.18
N ARG A 338 18.35 -6.97 17.69
CA ARG A 338 19.53 -7.76 18.05
C ARG A 338 20.74 -6.84 18.21
N ARG A 339 21.14 -6.68 19.47
CA ARG A 339 22.52 -6.42 19.89
C ARG A 339 23.43 -7.37 19.11
N LEU A 340 24.41 -6.82 18.40
CA LEU A 340 25.68 -7.51 18.17
C LEU A 340 26.72 -6.76 19.01
N GLY A 341 27.28 -7.47 19.98
CA GLY A 341 28.38 -6.98 20.80
C GLY A 341 29.68 -7.00 20.00
N GLY A 342 30.54 -6.03 20.30
CA GLY A 342 31.88 -5.91 19.74
C GLY A 342 32.47 -4.53 20.01
N ALA A 343 33.12 -4.40 21.16
CA ALA A 343 34.09 -3.39 21.62
C ALA A 343 33.98 -1.92 21.12
N SER A 344 33.77 -1.00 22.06
CA SER A 344 34.03 0.43 21.86
C SER A 344 35.51 0.75 21.71
N PRO A 345 35.84 1.81 20.98
CA PRO A 345 36.67 2.88 21.56
C PRO A 345 35.84 4.14 21.76
N ARG A 346 36.16 4.82 22.86
CA ARG A 346 35.49 6.01 23.39
C ARG A 346 35.46 7.16 22.38
N GLY A 347 34.31 7.83 22.27
CA GLY A 347 34.16 9.12 21.62
C GLY A 347 32.73 9.62 21.77
N GLN A 348 32.55 10.73 22.48
CA GLN A 348 31.25 11.31 22.80
C GLN A 348 30.47 11.71 21.54
N GLY A 349 29.21 11.29 21.44
CA GLY A 349 28.27 11.72 20.41
C GLY A 349 26.86 11.27 20.76
N ARG A 350 25.94 12.22 20.92
CA ARG A 350 24.55 12.02 21.36
C ARG A 350 23.83 10.98 20.48
N ARG A 351 23.22 9.98 21.11
CA ARG A 351 22.30 9.02 20.46
C ARG A 351 21.08 9.76 19.90
N GLY A 352 21.07 10.04 18.60
CA GLY A 352 19.85 10.29 17.84
C GLY A 352 19.09 8.97 17.70
N GLY A 353 17.86 8.92 18.20
CA GLY A 353 17.04 7.72 18.15
C GLY A 353 16.57 7.41 16.73
N ASP A 354 16.77 6.16 16.32
CA ASP A 354 16.23 5.55 15.11
C ASP A 354 14.69 5.73 15.06
N GLY A 355 14.22 6.69 14.27
CA GLY A 355 12.80 7.00 14.12
C GLY A 355 12.30 6.65 12.73
N PHE A 356 11.89 5.39 12.51
CA PHE A 356 11.02 5.06 11.39
C PHE A 356 9.59 5.49 11.73
N HIS A 357 9.02 6.40 10.95
CA HIS A 357 7.66 6.88 11.12
C HIS A 357 6.78 6.30 10.01
N TRP A 358 5.97 5.31 10.36
CA TRP A 358 5.11 4.59 9.43
C TRP A 358 3.72 5.23 9.37
N PHE A 359 3.24 5.54 8.17
CA PHE A 359 1.84 5.88 7.91
C PHE A 359 1.27 4.76 7.03
N PHE A 360 0.55 3.84 7.66
CA PHE A 360 -0.16 2.78 6.94
C PHE A 360 -1.51 3.31 6.50
N TRP A 361 -1.82 3.24 5.20
CA TRP A 361 -3.15 3.51 4.68
C TRP A 361 -3.67 2.22 4.01
N SER A 362 -4.62 1.54 4.67
CA SER A 362 -5.35 0.45 4.04
C SER A 362 -6.45 1.05 3.15
N GLY A 363 -6.16 1.17 1.85
CA GLY A 363 -7.08 1.78 0.89
C GLY A 363 -8.27 0.92 0.46
N GLU A 364 -8.48 -0.25 1.08
CA GLU A 364 -9.69 -1.07 0.89
C GLU A 364 -10.35 -1.46 2.23
N GLY A 365 -10.25 -0.57 3.23
CA GLY A 365 -11.07 -0.61 4.44
C GLY A 365 -12.23 0.38 4.44
N GLY A 366 -12.28 1.28 3.43
CA GLY A 366 -13.27 2.36 3.35
C GLY A 366 -14.71 1.85 3.41
N ASP A 367 -15.02 0.76 2.71
CA ASP A 367 -16.41 0.32 2.61
C ASP A 367 -16.85 -0.62 3.75
N ALA A 368 -15.91 -1.33 4.39
CA ALA A 368 -16.24 -2.23 5.50
C ALA A 368 -16.44 -1.51 6.85
N LEU A 369 -15.89 -0.30 7.00
CA LEU A 369 -15.99 0.50 8.24
C LEU A 369 -16.51 1.93 8.00
N GLY A 370 -17.21 2.20 6.90
CA GLY A 370 -17.87 3.49 6.68
C GLY A 370 -16.92 4.69 6.55
N GLY A 371 -15.80 4.52 5.83
CA GLY A 371 -14.81 5.56 5.55
C GLY A 371 -13.69 5.67 6.58
N TRP A 372 -13.54 4.68 7.48
CA TRP A 372 -12.48 4.61 8.49
C TRP A 372 -11.39 3.61 8.11
N SER A 373 -10.13 3.97 8.36
CA SER A 373 -8.96 3.14 8.08
C SER A 373 -8.29 2.68 9.37
N ARG A 374 -7.73 1.46 9.38
CA ARG A 374 -6.81 1.06 10.46
C ARG A 374 -5.39 1.45 10.09
N VAL A 375 -4.67 2.05 11.04
CA VAL A 375 -3.30 2.54 10.88
C VAL A 375 -2.43 2.13 12.07
N ILE A 376 -1.13 1.96 11.86
CA ILE A 376 -0.18 1.66 12.94
C ILE A 376 0.77 2.84 13.12
N LEU A 377 0.79 3.45 14.31
CA LEU A 377 1.66 4.58 14.64
C LEU A 377 2.56 4.19 15.82
N GLY A 378 3.88 4.18 15.61
CA GLY A 378 4.86 3.88 16.66
C GLY A 378 4.70 2.50 17.32
N GLY A 379 4.17 1.53 16.57
CA GLY A 379 3.90 0.16 17.01
C GLY A 379 2.53 -0.06 17.66
N GLU A 380 1.63 0.93 17.61
CA GLU A 380 0.28 0.88 18.19
C GLU A 380 -0.76 1.04 17.09
N GLU A 381 -1.87 0.29 17.18
CA GLU A 381 -2.98 0.38 16.24
C GLU A 381 -3.91 1.56 16.57
N PHE A 382 -4.38 2.23 15.53
CA PHE A 382 -5.35 3.30 15.60
C PHE A 382 -6.41 3.11 14.51
N LEU A 383 -7.64 3.52 14.82
CA LEU A 383 -8.64 3.79 13.81
C LEU A 383 -8.50 5.26 13.38
N LEU A 384 -8.47 5.52 12.07
CA LEU A 384 -8.24 6.83 11.46
C LEU A 384 -9.40 7.19 10.55
N LYS A 385 -9.90 8.43 10.69
CA LYS A 385 -10.66 9.14 9.67
C LYS A 385 -9.86 10.36 9.24
N GLY A 386 -9.75 10.59 7.94
CA GLY A 386 -9.04 11.74 7.41
C GLY A 386 -9.70 12.25 6.15
N ASP A 387 -9.79 13.57 6.02
CA ASP A 387 -10.29 14.24 4.81
C ASP A 387 -9.88 15.72 4.82
N GLN A 388 -9.43 16.25 3.68
CA GLN A 388 -8.97 17.63 3.49
C GLN A 388 -7.96 18.10 4.55
N GLY A 389 -6.96 17.28 4.87
CA GLY A 389 -5.90 17.62 5.83
C GLY A 389 -6.32 17.65 7.29
N VAL A 390 -7.58 17.30 7.60
CA VAL A 390 -8.07 17.05 8.95
C VAL A 390 -7.98 15.57 9.24
N PHE A 391 -7.44 15.22 10.40
CA PHE A 391 -7.31 13.84 10.85
C PHE A 391 -7.97 13.64 12.19
N PHE A 392 -8.61 12.50 12.38
CA PHE A 392 -9.26 12.07 13.61
C PHE A 392 -8.91 10.61 13.88
N ILE A 393 -8.16 10.36 14.96
CA ILE A 393 -7.69 9.01 15.32
C ILE A 393 -8.25 8.55 16.66
N HIS A 394 -8.42 7.23 16.80
CA HIS A 394 -8.79 6.56 18.04
C HIS A 394 -7.79 5.43 18.32
N SER A 395 -7.14 5.47 19.48
CA SER A 395 -6.22 4.39 19.87
C SER A 395 -6.97 3.08 20.09
N MET A 396 -6.48 2.00 19.50
CA MET A 396 -6.99 0.64 19.69
C MET A 396 -6.18 -0.09 20.77
N GLY A 397 -6.78 -1.15 21.35
CA GLY A 397 -6.18 -1.94 22.43
C GLY A 397 -6.21 -1.25 23.79
N ASN A 398 -5.38 -1.73 24.73
CA ASN A 398 -5.54 -1.46 26.17
C ASN A 398 -4.57 -0.41 26.74
N ARG A 399 -3.88 0.36 25.88
CA ARG A 399 -2.97 1.39 26.39
C ARG A 399 -3.76 2.53 27.02
N ASP A 400 -3.42 2.87 28.26
CA ASP A 400 -4.07 3.96 28.97
C ASP A 400 -3.47 5.33 28.63
N TYR A 401 -4.23 6.12 27.88
CA TYR A 401 -3.85 7.46 27.51
C TYR A 401 -4.13 8.53 28.57
N ARG A 402 -4.50 8.16 29.81
CA ARG A 402 -4.42 9.04 30.99
C ARG A 402 -2.97 9.37 31.36
N ILE A 403 -2.01 8.52 30.99
CA ILE A 403 -0.59 8.68 31.28
C ILE A 403 0.05 9.72 30.34
N GLY A 404 0.68 10.76 30.91
CA GLY A 404 1.30 11.86 30.14
C GLY A 404 2.39 11.43 29.16
N LYS A 405 3.18 10.42 29.52
CA LYS A 405 4.26 9.87 28.67
C LYS A 405 3.73 9.28 27.36
N ALA A 406 2.56 8.61 27.39
CA ALA A 406 1.95 8.04 26.19
C ALA A 406 1.54 9.14 25.20
N ARG A 407 0.90 10.21 25.70
CA ARG A 407 0.52 11.37 24.88
C ARG A 407 1.73 12.11 24.30
N LYS A 408 2.78 12.31 25.10
CA LYS A 408 4.02 12.95 24.63
C LYS A 408 4.70 12.14 23.52
N LYS A 409 4.70 10.81 23.62
CA LYS A 409 5.21 9.95 22.55
C LYS A 409 4.36 10.10 21.28
N LEU A 410 3.03 10.09 21.43
CA LEU A 410 2.11 10.24 20.30
C LEU A 410 2.23 11.61 19.61
N SER A 411 2.41 12.70 20.36
CA SER A 411 2.61 14.03 19.76
C SER A 411 3.88 14.09 18.91
N ILE A 412 4.98 13.50 19.38
CA ILE A 412 6.23 13.39 18.62
C ILE A 412 6.03 12.56 17.35
N LEU A 413 5.34 11.42 17.45
CA LEU A 413 5.07 10.54 16.30
C LEU A 413 4.26 11.24 15.21
N LEU A 414 3.32 12.11 15.59
CA LEU A 414 2.44 12.83 14.69
C LEU A 414 2.99 14.21 14.25
N GLY A 415 4.18 14.60 14.72
CA GLY A 415 4.74 15.93 14.43
C GLY A 415 3.95 17.09 15.04
N LEU A 416 3.17 16.82 16.10
CA LEU A 416 2.39 17.83 16.83
C LEU A 416 3.25 18.53 17.87
N SER A 417 3.10 19.85 17.97
CA SER A 417 3.75 20.67 19.00
C SER A 417 3.25 20.31 20.39
N ARG A 418 1.95 20.03 20.53
CA ARG A 418 1.33 19.51 21.75
C ARG A 418 -0.01 18.84 21.45
N ILE A 419 -0.45 17.99 22.39
CA ILE A 419 -1.81 17.46 22.46
C ILE A 419 -2.49 18.11 23.67
N VAL A 420 -3.58 18.85 23.41
CA VAL A 420 -4.41 19.50 24.41
C VAL A 420 -5.51 18.54 24.85
N LYS A 421 -5.69 18.43 26.17
CA LYS A 421 -6.80 17.69 26.78
C LYS A 421 -7.32 18.46 27.99
N VAL A 422 -8.55 18.16 28.39
CA VAL A 422 -9.20 18.68 29.60
C VAL A 422 -9.45 17.55 30.60
N ARG A 423 -9.83 17.90 31.83
CA ARG A 423 -10.38 16.95 32.80
C ARG A 423 -11.87 16.81 32.55
N GLN A 424 -12.25 15.69 31.94
CA GLN A 424 -13.64 15.39 31.60
C GLN A 424 -14.47 15.11 32.85
N VAL A 425 -15.58 15.83 32.98
CA VAL A 425 -16.48 15.78 34.14
C VAL A 425 -17.93 15.50 33.73
N HIS A 426 -18.18 15.16 32.46
CA HIS A 426 -19.50 14.92 31.87
C HIS A 426 -20.44 16.14 31.97
N SER A 427 -19.85 17.33 31.81
CA SER A 427 -20.52 18.63 31.75
C SER A 427 -20.90 19.01 30.31
N SER A 428 -21.36 20.26 30.14
CA SER A 428 -21.51 20.90 28.84
C SER A 428 -20.53 22.07 28.63
N ILE A 429 -19.39 22.06 29.33
CA ILE A 429 -18.33 23.08 29.22
C ILE A 429 -17.45 22.79 28.00
N ILE A 430 -17.27 23.80 27.14
CA ILE A 430 -16.42 23.75 25.95
C ILE A 430 -15.36 24.85 26.07
N LEU A 431 -14.08 24.49 25.97
CA LEU A 431 -12.94 25.41 26.11
C LEU A 431 -12.23 25.64 24.78
N ASP A 432 -11.64 26.82 24.61
CA ASP A 432 -10.71 27.11 23.51
C ASP A 432 -9.35 26.49 23.82
N ALA A 433 -8.91 25.57 22.95
CA ALA A 433 -7.76 24.70 23.17
C ALA A 433 -6.44 25.47 23.28
N GLU A 434 -6.35 26.64 22.66
CA GLU A 434 -5.22 27.56 22.71
C GLU A 434 -4.92 28.01 24.14
N GLY A 435 -5.97 28.29 24.93
CA GLY A 435 -5.88 28.77 26.31
C GLY A 435 -5.67 27.68 27.36
N VAL A 436 -5.89 26.41 27.02
CA VAL A 436 -5.86 25.29 27.98
C VAL A 436 -4.42 24.92 28.36
N ARG A 437 -4.17 24.78 29.67
CA ARG A 437 -2.87 24.40 30.26
C ARG A 437 -2.84 22.97 30.83
N GLY A 438 -3.98 22.30 30.94
CA GLY A 438 -4.09 20.83 31.07
C GLY A 438 -4.82 20.31 32.31
N SER A 439 -5.28 21.20 33.20
CA SER A 439 -6.00 20.88 34.45
C SER A 439 -7.46 21.34 34.47
N GLU A 440 -7.84 22.16 33.50
CA GLU A 440 -9.17 22.75 33.36
C GLU A 440 -10.23 21.66 33.16
N GLU A 441 -11.39 21.87 33.78
CA GLU A 441 -12.55 20.99 33.61
C GLU A 441 -13.32 21.35 32.34
N GLY A 442 -13.72 20.31 31.60
CA GLY A 442 -14.53 20.48 30.41
C GLY A 442 -14.71 19.19 29.65
N ASP A 443 -15.65 19.19 28.72
CA ASP A 443 -15.99 18.04 27.90
C ASP A 443 -15.97 18.37 26.40
N GLY A 444 -15.64 19.61 26.04
CA GLY A 444 -15.39 20.01 24.66
C GLY A 444 -14.12 20.84 24.51
N LEU A 445 -13.45 20.66 23.38
CA LEU A 445 -12.30 21.45 22.96
C LEU A 445 -12.56 22.05 21.58
N PHE A 446 -12.40 23.36 21.48
CA PHE A 446 -12.51 24.13 20.24
C PHE A 446 -11.11 24.58 19.81
N LEU A 447 -10.76 24.39 18.53
CA LEU A 447 -9.44 24.69 18.00
C LEU A 447 -9.56 25.50 16.72
N SER A 448 -8.88 26.66 16.67
CA SER A 448 -8.77 27.48 15.47
C SER A 448 -7.76 26.91 14.48
N GLN A 449 -7.96 27.17 13.19
CA GLN A 449 -7.01 26.85 12.13
C GLN A 449 -5.63 27.50 12.37
N GLN A 450 -5.58 28.65 13.04
CA GLN A 450 -4.32 29.33 13.36
C GLN A 450 -3.41 28.51 14.31
N ALA A 451 -3.96 27.53 15.02
CA ALA A 451 -3.22 26.64 15.91
C ALA A 451 -2.62 25.44 15.15
N VAL A 452 -1.70 25.73 14.21
CA VAL A 452 -1.05 24.70 13.38
C VAL A 452 -0.22 23.74 14.25
N LYS A 453 -0.24 22.45 13.92
CA LYS A 453 0.44 21.36 14.66
C LYS A 453 -0.06 21.17 16.12
N VAL A 454 -1.19 21.74 16.51
CA VAL A 454 -1.84 21.44 17.79
C VAL A 454 -2.92 20.38 17.58
N GLY A 455 -2.91 19.35 18.42
CA GLY A 455 -4.00 18.37 18.45
C GLY A 455 -4.90 18.55 19.66
N ILE A 456 -6.21 18.35 19.50
CA ILE A 456 -7.19 18.32 20.59
C ILE A 456 -7.62 16.88 20.85
N ALA A 457 -7.72 16.50 22.12
CA ALA A 457 -8.03 15.13 22.50
C ALA A 457 -9.04 15.01 23.64
N VAL A 458 -9.90 14.00 23.52
CA VAL A 458 -10.76 13.50 24.60
C VAL A 458 -10.41 12.05 24.92
N LEU A 459 -10.51 11.67 26.20
CA LEU A 459 -10.21 10.31 26.65
C LEU A 459 -11.51 9.55 26.94
N THR A 460 -11.80 8.51 26.16
CA THR A 460 -13.06 7.77 26.23
C THR A 460 -12.84 6.31 26.60
N ALA A 461 -13.92 5.67 27.06
CA ALA A 461 -14.05 4.21 27.02
C ALA A 461 -15.36 3.90 26.29
N ASP A 462 -16.50 4.22 26.91
CA ASP A 462 -17.83 3.95 26.33
C ASP A 462 -18.56 5.21 25.81
N CYS A 463 -18.16 6.40 26.26
CA CYS A 463 -18.73 7.66 25.78
C CYS A 463 -18.37 7.93 24.31
N LEU A 464 -19.19 8.71 23.63
CA LEU A 464 -19.03 9.04 22.22
C LEU A 464 -18.05 10.20 22.03
N PRO A 465 -16.90 10.01 21.35
CA PRO A 465 -16.09 11.11 20.86
C PRO A 465 -16.71 11.64 19.55
N LEU A 466 -17.09 12.92 19.54
CA LEU A 466 -17.78 13.57 18.43
C LEU A 466 -16.95 14.75 17.91
N LEU A 467 -16.59 14.72 16.64
CA LEU A 467 -15.82 15.80 16.00
C LEU A 467 -16.69 16.56 14.99
N PHE A 468 -16.80 17.86 15.16
CA PHE A 468 -17.26 18.77 14.11
C PHE A 468 -16.05 19.36 13.39
N VAL A 469 -16.08 19.27 12.06
CA VAL A 469 -15.04 19.75 11.16
C VAL A 469 -15.63 20.88 10.33
N ALA A 470 -15.44 22.11 10.82
CA ALA A 470 -15.82 23.34 10.13
C ALA A 470 -14.66 23.82 9.24
N PRO A 471 -14.83 24.81 8.34
CA PRO A 471 -13.74 25.27 7.47
C PRO A 471 -12.49 25.72 8.22
N ARG A 472 -12.64 26.58 9.24
CA ARG A 472 -11.53 27.21 9.98
C ARG A 472 -11.41 26.73 11.43
N HIS A 473 -12.23 25.78 11.86
CA HIS A 473 -12.26 25.35 13.26
C HIS A 473 -12.48 23.84 13.37
N LEU A 474 -12.00 23.24 14.47
CA LEU A 474 -12.36 21.89 14.90
C LEU A 474 -13.03 21.98 16.28
N LEU A 475 -14.12 21.24 16.47
CA LEU A 475 -14.76 21.08 17.79
C LEU A 475 -14.82 19.61 18.13
N LEU A 476 -14.04 19.17 19.12
CA LEU A 476 -14.05 17.80 19.61
C LEU A 476 -14.78 17.73 20.95
N LEU A 477 -15.82 16.90 21.02
CA LEU A 477 -16.64 16.70 22.21
C LEU A 477 -16.49 15.29 22.77
N HIS A 478 -16.49 15.22 24.10
CA HIS A 478 -16.68 14.02 24.90
C HIS A 478 -18.16 13.93 25.29
N VAL A 479 -18.92 13.04 24.63
CA VAL A 479 -20.37 12.96 24.81
C VAL A 479 -20.72 11.70 25.60
N GLY A 480 -20.83 11.85 26.92
CA GLY A 480 -21.53 10.89 27.77
C GLY A 480 -23.00 11.28 27.96
N TRP A 481 -23.81 10.39 28.54
CA TRP A 481 -25.26 10.64 28.69
C TRP A 481 -25.58 11.87 29.55
N ARG A 482 -24.81 12.12 30.62
CA ARG A 482 -24.96 13.33 31.45
C ARG A 482 -24.61 14.61 30.67
N GLY A 483 -23.56 14.56 29.85
CA GLY A 483 -23.16 15.69 29.01
C GLY A 483 -24.19 15.97 27.91
N LEU A 484 -24.75 14.91 27.32
CA LEU A 484 -25.85 15.00 26.36
C LEU A 484 -27.08 15.66 27.00
N ARG A 485 -27.53 15.17 28.17
CA ARG A 485 -28.61 15.78 28.96
C ARG A 485 -28.34 17.24 29.30
N SER A 486 -27.10 17.57 29.63
CA SER A 486 -26.68 18.95 30.00
C SER A 486 -26.53 19.89 28.80
N GLY A 487 -26.83 19.43 27.59
CA GLY A 487 -26.88 20.24 26.38
C GLY A 487 -25.52 20.49 25.71
N ILE A 488 -24.54 19.57 25.84
CA ILE A 488 -23.21 19.77 25.23
C ILE A 488 -23.27 19.90 23.70
N ILE A 489 -24.19 19.20 23.04
CA ILE A 489 -24.37 19.24 21.58
C ILE A 489 -24.90 20.61 21.17
N GLN A 490 -25.96 21.09 21.83
CA GLN A 490 -26.59 22.38 21.55
C GLN A 490 -25.62 23.53 21.82
N LYS A 491 -24.83 23.47 22.91
CA LYS A 491 -23.78 24.46 23.17
C LYS A 491 -22.68 24.44 22.10
N GLY A 492 -22.28 23.26 21.63
CA GLY A 492 -21.33 23.11 20.53
C GLY A 492 -21.83 23.73 19.23
N LEU A 493 -23.08 23.44 18.86
CA LEU A 493 -23.73 24.01 17.69
C LEU A 493 -23.93 25.52 17.81
N SER A 494 -24.33 26.02 18.98
CA SER A 494 -24.44 27.46 19.24
C SER A 494 -23.11 28.19 19.02
N LYS A 495 -22.01 27.61 19.51
CA LYS A 495 -20.66 28.14 19.27
C LYS A 495 -20.24 28.11 17.79
N LEU A 496 -20.68 27.12 17.02
CA LEU A 496 -20.44 27.07 15.58
C LEU A 496 -21.31 28.09 14.84
N ARG A 497 -22.60 28.22 15.17
CA ARG A 497 -23.54 29.18 14.58
C ARG A 497 -23.13 30.64 14.83
N SER A 498 -22.42 30.93 15.93
CA SER A 498 -21.87 32.27 16.16
C SER A 498 -20.70 32.64 15.24
N LEU A 499 -20.09 31.64 14.56
CA LEU A 499 -18.92 31.82 13.69
C LEU A 499 -19.21 31.56 12.22
N TYR A 500 -20.26 30.78 11.93
CA TYR A 500 -20.64 30.38 10.58
C TYR A 500 -22.14 30.65 10.38
N SER A 501 -22.46 31.46 9.37
CA SER A 501 -23.83 31.75 8.97
C SER A 501 -24.55 30.53 8.40
N ASP A 502 -23.79 29.59 7.84
CA ASP A 502 -24.27 28.32 7.32
C ASP A 502 -23.48 27.17 7.94
N ILE A 503 -24.20 26.22 8.56
CA ILE A 503 -23.61 25.02 9.18
C ILE A 503 -23.73 23.78 8.30
N ARG A 504 -24.33 23.88 7.11
CA ARG A 504 -24.49 22.75 6.16
C ARG A 504 -23.15 22.19 5.69
N ASP A 505 -22.12 23.02 5.62
CA ASP A 505 -20.76 22.62 5.23
C ASP A 505 -19.95 21.96 6.36
N ILE A 506 -20.50 21.92 7.58
CA ILE A 506 -19.81 21.31 8.72
C ILE A 506 -19.93 19.80 8.63
N ARG A 507 -18.78 19.14 8.46
CA ARG A 507 -18.69 17.67 8.53
C ARG A 507 -18.74 17.22 9.99
N ILE A 508 -19.39 16.10 10.25
CA ILE A 508 -19.52 15.56 11.61
C ILE A 508 -19.10 14.10 11.62
N TRP A 509 -18.12 13.77 12.46
CA TRP A 509 -17.56 12.42 12.58
C TRP A 509 -17.81 11.84 13.96
N PHE A 510 -18.38 10.64 14.00
CA PHE A 510 -18.65 9.91 15.23
C PHE A 510 -17.60 8.82 15.38
N GLY A 511 -16.77 8.91 16.42
CA GLY A 511 -15.85 7.84 16.74
C GLY A 511 -16.54 6.64 17.41
N PRO A 512 -15.77 5.63 17.83
CA PRO A 512 -16.31 4.43 18.47
C PRO A 512 -16.91 4.78 19.85
N SER A 513 -18.08 4.20 20.14
CA SER A 513 -18.79 4.36 21.42
C SER A 513 -19.48 3.06 21.81
N ILE A 514 -19.97 2.96 23.04
CA ILE A 514 -20.88 1.87 23.38
C ILE A 514 -22.22 2.06 22.66
N LYS A 515 -22.86 0.94 22.32
CA LYS A 515 -24.11 0.91 21.54
C LYS A 515 -25.18 0.10 22.24
N GLN A 516 -26.40 0.18 21.72
CA GLN A 516 -27.54 -0.60 22.21
C GLN A 516 -27.23 -2.09 22.35
N CYS A 517 -26.38 -2.70 21.51
CA CYS A 517 -26.03 -4.12 21.62
C CYS A 517 -25.40 -4.50 22.99
N CYS A 518 -24.79 -3.57 23.72
CA CYS A 518 -24.10 -3.84 24.98
C CYS A 518 -24.43 -2.88 26.14
N TYR A 519 -25.03 -1.72 25.86
CA TYR A 519 -25.25 -0.69 26.89
C TYR A 519 -26.62 -0.83 27.57
N GLN A 520 -26.72 -1.79 28.47
CA GLN A 520 -27.90 -1.90 29.34
C GLN A 520 -27.91 -0.75 30.36
N VAL A 521 -29.06 -0.09 30.49
CA VAL A 521 -29.29 1.05 31.38
C VAL A 521 -30.54 0.82 32.24
N GLY A 522 -30.66 1.57 33.35
CA GLY A 522 -31.87 1.57 34.16
C GLY A 522 -32.91 2.56 33.62
N ILE A 523 -34.19 2.32 33.91
CA ILE A 523 -35.29 3.23 33.51
C ILE A 523 -35.12 4.65 34.10
N GLU A 524 -34.47 4.75 35.26
CA GLU A 524 -34.15 6.03 35.89
C GLU A 524 -33.26 6.91 35.01
N MET A 525 -32.27 6.33 34.33
CA MET A 525 -31.40 7.06 33.40
C MET A 525 -32.20 7.59 32.20
N VAL A 526 -33.18 6.84 31.71
CA VAL A 526 -34.05 7.27 30.59
C VAL A 526 -34.89 8.46 31.04
N ARG A 527 -35.53 8.38 32.21
CA ARG A 527 -36.30 9.51 32.78
C ARG A 527 -35.46 10.76 33.00
N GLU A 528 -34.22 10.60 33.44
CA GLU A 528 -33.29 11.73 33.56
C GLU A 528 -33.00 12.39 32.20
N LEU A 529 -32.81 11.59 31.15
CA LEU A 529 -32.59 12.09 29.79
C LEU A 529 -33.83 12.80 29.25
N GLU A 530 -35.03 12.28 29.48
CA GLU A 530 -36.31 12.91 29.11
C GLU A 530 -36.49 14.28 29.79
N GLY A 531 -35.97 14.43 31.01
CA GLY A 531 -35.97 15.72 31.72
C GLY A 531 -35.03 16.78 31.13
N GLY A 532 -34.16 16.44 30.16
CA GLY A 532 -33.19 17.38 29.56
C GLY A 532 -33.14 17.36 28.04
N LEU A 533 -33.88 16.48 27.36
CA LEU A 533 -33.87 16.31 25.92
C LEU A 533 -35.29 16.13 25.37
N PRO A 534 -35.55 16.50 24.11
CA PRO A 534 -36.83 16.18 23.47
C PRO A 534 -37.12 14.68 23.50
N GLN A 535 -38.37 14.31 23.79
CA GLN A 535 -38.78 12.91 23.99
C GLN A 535 -38.34 11.98 22.85
N HIS A 536 -38.59 12.36 21.60
CA HIS A 536 -38.23 11.57 20.42
C HIS A 536 -36.72 11.41 20.20
N VAL A 537 -35.87 12.25 20.80
CA VAL A 537 -34.40 12.06 20.83
C VAL A 537 -34.05 10.90 21.75
N VAL A 538 -34.69 10.86 22.91
CA VAL A 538 -34.47 9.79 23.91
C VAL A 538 -35.00 8.47 23.36
N GLU A 539 -36.22 8.45 22.84
CA GLU A 539 -36.85 7.27 22.24
C GLU A 539 -36.01 6.69 21.09
N ALA A 540 -35.45 7.53 20.22
CA ALA A 540 -34.57 7.06 19.14
C ALA A 540 -33.32 6.34 19.67
N GLY A 541 -32.81 6.73 20.84
CA GLY A 541 -31.66 6.10 21.47
C GLY A 541 -31.98 4.84 22.26
N VAL A 542 -33.25 4.57 22.57
CA VAL A 542 -33.68 3.47 23.45
C VAL A 542 -34.07 2.24 22.64
N ALA A 543 -33.66 1.06 23.12
CA ALA A 543 -34.13 -0.22 22.64
C ALA A 543 -34.47 -1.14 23.81
N GLU A 544 -35.62 -1.80 23.76
CA GLU A 544 -36.05 -2.76 24.77
C GLU A 544 -35.90 -4.20 24.25
N ARG A 545 -35.27 -5.07 25.04
CA ARG A 545 -35.12 -6.49 24.74
C ARG A 545 -35.23 -7.29 26.04
N ASP A 546 -36.11 -8.29 26.06
CA ASP A 546 -36.33 -9.18 27.20
C ASP A 546 -36.60 -8.43 28.53
N GLY A 547 -37.41 -7.36 28.47
CA GLY A 547 -37.73 -6.51 29.63
C GLY A 547 -36.56 -5.66 30.14
N LYS A 548 -35.45 -5.58 29.41
CA LYS A 548 -34.28 -4.74 29.72
C LYS A 548 -34.17 -3.59 28.74
N VAL A 549 -33.77 -2.43 29.26
CA VAL A 549 -33.58 -1.20 28.49
C VAL A 549 -32.11 -1.06 28.08
N PHE A 550 -31.89 -0.73 26.82
CA PHE A 550 -30.57 -0.45 26.24
C PHE A 550 -30.55 0.92 25.61
N PHE A 551 -29.38 1.56 25.60
CA PHE A 551 -29.24 2.92 25.07
C PHE A 551 -28.08 3.06 24.07
N SER A 552 -28.26 3.89 23.05
CA SER A 552 -27.22 4.23 22.07
C SER A 552 -27.02 5.74 21.98
N LEU A 553 -25.87 6.21 22.46
CA LEU A 553 -25.51 7.64 22.43
C LEU A 553 -25.43 8.17 21.00
N ASP A 554 -24.88 7.40 20.07
CA ASP A 554 -24.73 7.78 18.67
C ASP A 554 -26.08 7.94 17.95
N VAL A 555 -27.07 7.13 18.27
CA VAL A 555 -28.42 7.25 17.68
C VAL A 555 -29.15 8.46 18.24
N ALA A 556 -29.15 8.64 19.56
CA ALA A 556 -29.75 9.82 20.19
C ALA A 556 -29.09 11.13 19.71
N VAL A 557 -27.76 11.17 19.65
CA VAL A 557 -27.03 12.36 19.16
C VAL A 557 -27.33 12.62 17.69
N ALA A 558 -27.38 11.60 16.83
CA ALA A 558 -27.74 11.79 15.42
C ALA A 558 -29.15 12.40 15.28
N ARG A 559 -30.12 11.89 16.06
CA ARG A 559 -31.48 12.45 16.07
C ARG A 559 -31.51 13.89 16.57
N LEU A 560 -30.73 14.22 17.59
CA LEU A 560 -30.62 15.58 18.11
C LEU A 560 -30.02 16.55 17.07
N LEU A 561 -28.99 16.11 16.32
CA LEU A 561 -28.39 16.94 15.26
C LEU A 561 -29.40 17.24 14.14
N GLU A 562 -30.23 16.26 13.75
CA GLU A 562 -31.29 16.47 12.75
C GLU A 562 -32.28 17.55 13.19
N LEU A 563 -32.70 17.54 14.45
CA LEU A 563 -33.63 18.55 15.00
C LEU A 563 -33.02 19.93 15.10
N GLU A 564 -31.71 19.99 15.33
CA GLU A 564 -30.93 21.21 15.31
C GLU A 564 -30.61 21.68 13.86
N GLY A 565 -31.26 21.10 12.85
CA GLY A 565 -31.14 21.56 11.46
C GLY A 565 -29.81 21.20 10.80
N VAL A 566 -29.11 20.18 11.30
CA VAL A 566 -27.95 19.63 10.60
C VAL A 566 -28.44 18.69 9.49
N GLU A 567 -28.39 19.15 8.24
CA GLU A 567 -28.84 18.38 7.07
C GLU A 567 -27.86 17.28 6.65
N ARG A 568 -26.55 17.47 6.90
CA ARG A 568 -25.53 16.52 6.49
C ARG A 568 -25.50 15.31 7.40
N VAL A 569 -25.67 14.12 6.82
CA VAL A 569 -25.60 12.85 7.55
C VAL A 569 -24.23 12.69 8.21
N PRO A 570 -24.16 12.46 9.54
CA PRO A 570 -22.89 12.23 10.20
C PRO A 570 -22.20 10.94 9.72
N GLU A 571 -20.87 11.00 9.57
CA GLU A 571 -20.07 9.83 9.20
C GLU A 571 -19.73 9.02 10.47
N LYS A 572 -20.36 7.85 10.60
CA LYS A 572 -20.31 7.04 11.82
C LYS A 572 -19.30 5.91 11.71
N CYS A 573 -18.44 5.76 12.73
CA CYS A 573 -17.52 4.61 12.87
C CYS A 573 -18.25 3.26 12.91
N GLY A 574 -19.47 3.22 13.47
CA GLY A 574 -20.29 2.01 13.47
C GLY A 574 -19.86 0.92 14.48
N LEU A 575 -18.66 1.00 15.05
CA LEU A 575 -18.15 -0.02 16.00
C LEU A 575 -18.60 0.23 17.44
N CYS A 576 -19.03 -0.84 18.13
CA CYS A 576 -19.30 -0.84 19.56
C CYS A 576 -18.01 -1.07 20.35
N THR A 577 -17.68 -0.21 21.31
CA THR A 577 -16.47 -0.34 22.16
C THR A 577 -16.47 -1.64 22.98
N CYS A 578 -17.64 -2.16 23.35
CA CYS A 578 -17.79 -3.35 24.15
C CYS A 578 -17.64 -4.66 23.34
N CYS A 579 -18.50 -4.91 22.34
CA CYS A 579 -18.47 -6.20 21.61
C CYS A 579 -17.44 -6.29 20.49
N SER A 580 -16.87 -5.18 20.01
CA SER A 580 -15.80 -5.26 18.99
C SER A 580 -14.50 -5.84 19.55
N GLY A 581 -14.24 -5.68 20.85
CA GLY A 581 -12.97 -6.05 21.48
C GLY A 581 -11.78 -5.18 21.05
N LEU A 582 -11.98 -4.16 20.22
CA LEU A 582 -10.91 -3.35 19.64
C LEU A 582 -10.54 -2.12 20.49
N PHE A 583 -11.46 -1.67 21.34
CA PHE A 583 -11.32 -0.45 22.13
C PHE A 583 -11.52 -0.75 23.62
N PRO A 584 -10.94 0.05 24.54
CA PRO A 584 -11.26 -0.02 25.95
C PRO A 584 -12.76 0.18 26.20
N SER A 585 -13.35 -0.62 27.09
CA SER A 585 -14.76 -0.49 27.44
C SER A 585 -14.96 -0.62 28.94
N TYR A 586 -15.59 0.39 29.54
CA TYR A 586 -15.93 0.36 30.97
C TYR A 586 -16.97 -0.73 31.25
N ARG A 587 -17.92 -0.93 30.34
CA ARG A 587 -18.93 -1.99 30.46
C ARG A 587 -18.32 -3.39 30.49
N ARG A 588 -17.21 -3.60 29.79
CA ARG A 588 -16.49 -4.89 29.75
C ARG A 588 -15.49 -5.05 30.89
N GLU A 589 -14.75 -4.00 31.23
CA GLU A 589 -13.57 -4.07 32.11
C GLU A 589 -13.78 -3.43 33.50
N GLY A 590 -14.90 -2.75 33.73
CA GLY A 590 -15.23 -2.09 35.00
C GLY A 590 -14.30 -0.93 35.35
N ASN A 591 -14.09 -0.70 36.65
CA ASN A 591 -13.32 0.43 37.18
C ASN A 591 -11.84 0.47 36.75
N GLY A 592 -11.29 -0.68 36.32
CA GLY A 592 -9.92 -0.78 35.81
C GLY A 592 -9.78 -0.44 34.32
N ALA A 593 -10.88 -0.19 33.61
CA ALA A 593 -10.87 0.02 32.16
C ALA A 593 -9.90 1.13 31.77
N SER A 594 -9.05 0.85 30.79
CA SER A 594 -8.17 1.85 30.19
C SER A 594 -9.00 2.94 29.47
N ARG A 595 -8.36 4.03 29.06
CA ARG A 595 -9.00 5.07 28.26
C ARG A 595 -8.31 5.22 26.93
N MET A 596 -9.07 5.05 25.85
CA MET A 596 -8.59 5.38 24.51
C MET A 596 -8.46 6.88 24.36
N ILE A 597 -7.47 7.31 23.60
CA ILE A 597 -7.40 8.68 23.12
C ILE A 597 -8.17 8.79 21.80
N SER A 598 -9.05 9.78 21.72
CA SER A 598 -9.63 10.27 20.48
C SER A 598 -9.00 11.63 20.19
N LEU A 599 -8.18 11.73 19.15
CA LEU A 599 -7.33 12.89 18.86
C LEU A 599 -7.65 13.45 17.47
N ALA A 600 -7.88 14.75 17.38
CA ALA A 600 -8.11 15.45 16.12
C ALA A 600 -7.09 16.58 15.91
N TRP A 601 -6.65 16.80 14.67
CA TRP A 601 -5.77 17.91 14.31
C TRP A 601 -5.88 18.27 12.82
N ARG A 602 -5.27 19.40 12.44
CA ARG A 602 -5.03 19.81 11.04
C ARG A 602 -3.54 19.70 10.71
N ALA A 603 -3.21 19.07 9.60
CA ALA A 603 -1.81 18.89 9.19
C ALA A 603 -1.21 20.10 8.45
N TYR A 604 -2.03 20.86 7.72
CA TYR A 604 -1.59 22.01 6.92
C TYR A 604 -2.64 23.12 7.00
N ASP A 605 -2.21 24.37 6.73
CA ASP A 605 -3.15 25.47 6.54
C ASP A 605 -3.94 25.25 5.25
N HIS A 606 -5.27 25.37 5.34
CA HIS A 606 -6.10 25.57 4.17
C HIS A 606 -5.75 26.95 3.60
N PRO A 607 -5.37 27.08 2.31
CA PRO A 607 -5.14 28.38 1.71
C PRO A 607 -6.38 29.29 1.77
#